data_AF-A0A7S9KQI6-F1
#
_entry.id   AF-A0A7S9KQI6-F1
#
_cell.length_a   1.000
_cell.length_b   1.000
_cell.length_c   1.000
_cell.angle_alpha   90.00
_cell.angle_beta   90.00
_cell.angle_gamma   90.00
#
_symmetry.space_group_name_H-M   'P 1'
#
loop_
_entity.id
_entity.type
_entity.pdbx_description
1 polymer ?
#
loop_
_entity_poly.entity_id
_entity_poly.type
_entity_poly.pdbx_seq_one_letter_code
_entity_poly.pdbx_strand_id
1 'polypeptide(L)'
;MTLSRWATLALLAVRANALSPQDVAAGIRSITDLSSRADGIAKGLSIDNLDQNVPKVTDNLKEMVKMSLKNAEAIPANMSQSGFADSDQSDICKSLSDFSQSYQTYLNTISGKGDILSGNSKAVPLVSVMQVLEGSIDKLESEVIKTVPTCKTQAENNLKELNGNSGDTIDKLSQLIPGGKPAFASGLASVGDDLAQATSTSGSPGGNKRSVPTTAMAAETPGKRGFVHREKSR
;
A
#
# COMPACT_ATOMS: atom_id res chain seq x y z
N MET A 1 18.23 -6.48 28.83
CA MET A 1 17.69 -7.62 28.05
C MET A 1 16.53 -7.10 27.22
N THR A 2 16.77 -6.75 25.96
CA THR A 2 15.73 -6.26 25.04
C THR A 2 15.60 -7.28 23.90
N LEU A 3 14.59 -8.13 23.98
CA LEU A 3 14.24 -9.08 22.93
C LEU A 3 13.57 -8.30 21.79
N SER A 4 14.37 -7.96 20.78
CA SER A 4 13.90 -7.49 19.48
C SER A 4 13.10 -8.62 18.82
N ARG A 5 11.78 -8.49 18.79
CA ARG A 5 10.90 -9.39 18.06
C ARG A 5 10.95 -9.02 16.58
N TRP A 6 11.75 -9.76 15.83
CA TRP A 6 11.64 -9.81 14.38
C TRP A 6 10.32 -10.51 14.03
N ALA A 7 9.38 -9.78 13.45
CA ALA A 7 8.23 -10.37 12.79
C ALA A 7 8.71 -10.85 11.42
N THR A 8 8.91 -12.16 11.28
CA THR A 8 9.24 -12.79 10.01
C THR A 8 8.02 -12.69 9.09
N LEU A 9 8.09 -11.84 8.06
CA LEU A 9 7.09 -11.83 6.99
C LEU A 9 7.22 -13.13 6.18
N ALA A 10 6.32 -14.09 6.42
CA ALA A 10 6.12 -15.20 5.51
C ALA A 10 5.36 -14.70 4.27
N LEU A 11 6.04 -14.58 3.12
CA LEU A 11 5.35 -14.41 1.84
C LEU A 11 4.64 -15.72 1.48
N LEU A 12 3.32 -15.73 1.62
CA LEU A 12 2.47 -16.80 1.09
C LEU A 12 2.35 -16.64 -0.43
N ALA A 13 2.80 -17.66 -1.17
CA ALA A 13 2.51 -17.80 -2.60
C ALA A 13 1.00 -18.00 -2.76
N VAL A 14 0.32 -17.04 -3.39
CA VAL A 14 -1.11 -17.08 -3.66
C VAL A 14 -1.38 -18.16 -4.71
N ARG A 15 -1.93 -19.30 -4.29
CA ARG A 15 -2.85 -20.07 -5.14
C ARG A 15 -4.22 -19.42 -5.00
N ALA A 16 -5.05 -19.46 -6.03
CA ALA A 16 -6.43 -18.94 -6.05
C ALA A 16 -7.40 -19.72 -5.14
N ASN A 17 -6.97 -20.03 -3.93
CA ASN A 17 -7.80 -20.55 -2.86
C ASN A 17 -8.24 -19.35 -2.03
N ALA A 18 -9.53 -19.25 -1.73
CA ALA A 18 -10.06 -18.30 -0.77
C ALA A 18 -9.22 -18.28 0.52
N LEU A 19 -8.97 -17.10 1.09
CA LEU A 19 -8.26 -16.99 2.37
C LEU A 19 -8.99 -17.78 3.46
N SER A 20 -8.22 -18.43 4.34
CA SER A 20 -8.76 -18.97 5.58
C SER A 20 -9.17 -17.81 6.51
N PRO A 21 -10.09 -18.00 7.46
CA PRO A 21 -10.42 -16.96 8.43
C PRO A 21 -9.18 -16.49 9.22
N GLN A 22 -8.22 -17.38 9.46
CA GLN A 22 -6.97 -17.05 10.13
C GLN A 22 -6.10 -16.14 9.27
N ASP A 23 -6.09 -16.32 7.94
CA ASP A 23 -5.39 -15.42 7.03
C ASP A 23 -6.04 -14.04 6.99
N VAL A 24 -7.38 -13.97 7.03
CA VAL A 24 -8.11 -12.68 7.12
C VAL A 24 -7.72 -11.94 8.41
N ALA A 25 -7.77 -12.63 9.55
CA ALA A 25 -7.38 -12.04 10.84
C ALA A 25 -5.89 -11.61 10.86
N ALA A 26 -4.99 -12.43 10.31
CA ALA A 26 -3.56 -12.10 10.21
C ALA A 26 -3.30 -10.91 9.27
N GLY A 27 -4.03 -10.83 8.17
CA GLY A 27 -4.01 -9.70 7.26
C GLY A 27 -4.41 -8.40 7.94
N ILE A 28 -5.50 -8.41 8.70
CA ILE A 28 -5.97 -7.25 9.48
C ILE A 28 -4.92 -6.85 10.53
N ARG A 29 -4.37 -7.80 11.30
CA ARG A 29 -3.31 -7.52 12.30
C ARG A 29 -2.07 -6.90 11.68
N SER A 30 -1.70 -7.31 10.47
CA SER A 30 -0.56 -6.72 9.76
C SER A 30 -0.83 -5.25 9.38
N ILE A 31 -2.07 -4.91 9.03
CA ILE A 31 -2.51 -3.51 8.82
C ILE A 31 -2.48 -2.74 10.16
N THR A 32 -2.90 -3.36 11.27
CA THR A 32 -2.77 -2.78 12.62
C THR A 32 -1.31 -2.46 12.96
N ASP A 33 -0.38 -3.37 12.67
CA ASP A 33 1.05 -3.15 12.90
C ASP A 33 1.61 -2.01 12.05
N LEU A 34 1.19 -1.90 10.78
CA LEU A 34 1.54 -0.77 9.93
C LEU A 34 0.99 0.56 10.48
N SER A 35 -0.27 0.56 10.93
CA SER A 35 -0.91 1.71 11.57
C SER A 35 -0.14 2.15 12.83
N SER A 36 0.23 1.20 13.69
CA SER A 36 1.03 1.46 14.90
C SER A 36 2.44 1.98 14.57
N ARG A 37 3.08 1.48 13.51
CA ARG A 37 4.38 2.00 13.04
C ARG A 37 4.23 3.42 12.50
N ALA A 38 3.21 3.69 11.69
CA ALA A 38 2.91 5.01 11.17
C ALA A 38 2.66 6.01 12.32
N ASP A 39 1.90 5.61 13.35
CA ASP A 39 1.69 6.40 14.58
C ASP A 39 2.99 6.67 15.33
N GLY A 40 3.85 5.66 15.52
CA GLY A 40 5.14 5.83 16.17
C GLY A 40 6.03 6.85 15.46
N ILE A 41 6.06 6.84 14.12
CA ILE A 41 6.81 7.83 13.32
C ILE A 41 6.12 9.19 13.40
N ALA A 42 4.78 9.24 13.28
CA ALA A 42 3.99 10.46 13.31
C ALA A 42 4.15 11.22 14.64
N LYS A 43 4.16 10.51 15.78
CA LYS A 43 4.44 11.08 17.11
C LYS A 43 5.78 11.82 17.15
N GLY A 44 6.80 11.26 16.50
CA GLY A 44 8.15 11.83 16.40
C GLY A 44 8.31 12.95 15.37
N LEU A 45 7.27 13.30 14.60
CA LEU A 45 7.35 14.40 13.63
C LEU A 45 7.64 15.73 14.31
N SER A 46 8.63 16.43 13.76
CA SER A 46 9.04 17.79 14.10
C SER A 46 9.56 18.47 12.84
N ILE A 47 9.66 19.80 12.86
CA ILE A 47 10.12 20.59 11.70
C ILE A 47 11.48 20.10 11.19
N ASP A 48 12.39 19.74 12.10
CA ASP A 48 13.76 19.32 11.77
C ASP A 48 13.85 17.97 11.05
N ASN A 49 12.81 17.14 11.13
CA ASN A 49 12.83 15.78 10.60
C ASN A 49 11.73 15.48 9.56
N LEU A 50 10.97 16.50 9.13
CA LEU A 50 9.88 16.36 8.17
C LEU A 50 10.33 15.66 6.88
N ASP A 51 11.45 16.10 6.32
CA ASP A 51 11.96 15.57 5.06
C ASP A 51 12.29 14.08 5.11
N GLN A 52 12.65 13.58 6.29
CA GLN A 52 13.02 12.19 6.50
C GLN A 52 11.82 11.33 6.92
N ASN A 53 10.92 11.88 7.72
CA ASN A 53 9.88 11.11 8.40
C ASN A 53 8.53 11.16 7.70
N VAL A 54 8.16 12.27 7.05
CA VAL A 54 6.90 12.34 6.27
C VAL A 54 6.87 11.28 5.17
N PRO A 55 7.92 11.09 4.34
CA PRO A 55 7.91 10.02 3.35
C PRO A 55 7.73 8.62 3.97
N LYS A 56 8.36 8.35 5.13
CA LYS A 56 8.21 7.05 5.81
C LYS A 56 6.79 6.82 6.31
N VAL A 57 6.12 7.85 6.83
CA VAL A 57 4.69 7.74 7.19
C VAL A 57 3.88 7.44 5.94
N THR A 58 4.07 8.22 4.88
CA THR A 58 3.38 8.03 3.58
C THR A 58 3.58 6.62 3.03
N ASP A 59 4.80 6.07 3.08
CA ASP A 59 5.11 4.72 2.59
C ASP A 59 4.42 3.63 3.43
N ASN A 60 4.35 3.79 4.75
CA ASN A 60 3.58 2.86 5.60
C ASN A 60 2.09 2.89 5.22
N LEU A 61 1.51 4.07 4.97
CA LEU A 61 0.12 4.18 4.53
C LEU A 61 -0.10 3.57 3.14
N LYS A 62 0.83 3.75 2.20
CA LYS A 62 0.76 3.10 0.87
C LYS A 62 0.75 1.58 1.02
N GLU A 63 1.54 1.04 1.95
CA GLU A 63 1.53 -0.39 2.23
C GLU A 63 0.23 -0.84 2.88
N MET A 64 -0.35 -0.05 3.79
CA MET A 64 -1.69 -0.31 4.34
C MET A 64 -2.74 -0.38 3.22
N VAL A 65 -2.74 0.56 2.27
CA VAL A 65 -3.65 0.54 1.12
C VAL A 65 -3.55 -0.78 0.36
N LYS A 66 -2.33 -1.20 0.00
CA LYS A 66 -2.11 -2.45 -0.73
C LYS A 66 -2.60 -3.66 0.06
N MET A 67 -2.30 -3.71 1.35
CA MET A 67 -2.73 -4.82 2.21
C MET A 67 -4.25 -4.87 2.39
N SER A 68 -4.90 -3.72 2.58
CA SER A 68 -6.36 -3.62 2.68
C SER A 68 -7.04 -4.11 1.40
N LEU A 69 -6.58 -3.63 0.23
CA LEU A 69 -7.12 -4.07 -1.06
C LEU A 69 -6.90 -5.56 -1.31
N LYS A 70 -5.69 -6.06 -1.04
CA LYS A 70 -5.36 -7.48 -1.17
C LYS A 70 -6.24 -8.36 -0.27
N ASN A 71 -6.41 -7.97 0.99
CA ASN A 71 -7.26 -8.73 1.92
C ASN A 71 -8.72 -8.69 1.50
N ALA A 72 -9.22 -7.54 1.04
CA ALA A 72 -10.59 -7.41 0.56
C ALA A 72 -10.87 -8.28 -0.67
N GLU A 73 -9.94 -8.34 -1.63
CA GLU A 73 -10.08 -9.15 -2.85
C GLU A 73 -9.96 -10.65 -2.61
N ALA A 74 -9.25 -11.04 -1.56
CA ALA A 74 -8.99 -12.43 -1.23
C ALA A 74 -10.06 -13.05 -0.30
N ILE A 75 -10.96 -12.22 0.25
CA ILE A 75 -12.22 -12.66 0.85
C ILE A 75 -13.17 -13.06 -0.29
N PRO A 76 -13.56 -14.35 -0.41
CA PRO A 76 -14.44 -14.79 -1.49
C PRO A 76 -15.84 -14.19 -1.33
N ALA A 77 -16.33 -13.51 -2.37
CA ALA A 77 -17.69 -12.94 -2.44
C ALA A 77 -18.82 -13.95 -2.19
N ASN A 78 -18.51 -15.25 -2.30
CA ASN A 78 -19.46 -16.37 -2.22
C ASN A 78 -19.55 -17.01 -0.83
N MET A 79 -18.80 -16.53 0.18
CA MET A 79 -18.94 -16.98 1.59
C MET A 79 -20.19 -16.39 2.27
N SER A 80 -21.27 -16.20 1.52
CA SER A 80 -22.57 -15.79 2.02
C SER A 80 -23.22 -16.98 2.75
N GLN A 81 -22.72 -17.27 3.96
CA GLN A 81 -23.25 -18.10 5.06
C GLN A 81 -22.05 -18.75 5.77
N SER A 82 -21.41 -17.97 6.65
CA SER A 82 -20.58 -18.40 7.78
C SER A 82 -20.03 -19.84 7.72
N GLY A 83 -19.20 -20.13 6.72
CA GLY A 83 -18.39 -21.36 6.72
C GLY A 83 -17.33 -21.34 7.84
N PHE A 84 -17.18 -20.21 8.53
CA PHE A 84 -16.26 -20.01 9.65
C PHE A 84 -16.91 -20.40 10.97
N ALA A 85 -16.15 -21.15 11.78
CA ALA A 85 -16.52 -21.43 13.15
C ALA A 85 -16.65 -20.13 13.96
N ASP A 86 -17.49 -20.10 14.99
CA ASP A 86 -17.71 -18.90 15.82
C ASP A 86 -16.41 -18.36 16.44
N SER A 87 -15.47 -19.24 16.79
CA SER A 87 -14.13 -18.84 17.28
C SER A 87 -13.34 -18.05 16.24
N ASP A 88 -13.39 -18.48 14.98
CA ASP A 88 -12.69 -17.84 13.87
C ASP A 88 -13.32 -16.48 13.55
N GLN A 89 -14.65 -16.40 13.62
CA GLN A 89 -15.37 -15.14 13.48
C GLN A 89 -15.00 -14.16 14.60
N SER A 90 -14.93 -14.62 15.85
CA SER A 90 -14.52 -13.81 17.00
C SER A 90 -13.11 -13.24 16.84
N ASP A 91 -12.16 -14.04 16.36
CA ASP A 91 -10.78 -13.60 16.12
C ASP A 91 -10.68 -12.52 15.03
N ILE A 92 -11.50 -12.63 13.98
CA ILE A 92 -11.61 -11.60 12.94
C ILE A 92 -12.22 -10.32 13.53
N CYS A 93 -13.33 -10.42 14.28
CA CYS A 93 -13.96 -9.26 14.91
C CYS A 93 -12.97 -8.53 15.84
N LYS A 94 -12.23 -9.28 16.66
CA LYS A 94 -11.24 -8.71 17.56
C LYS A 94 -10.13 -8.00 16.78
N SER A 95 -9.61 -8.64 15.74
CA SER A 95 -8.54 -8.07 14.91
C SER A 95 -9.01 -6.78 14.23
N LEU A 96 -10.26 -6.74 13.76
CA LEU A 96 -10.86 -5.55 13.19
C LEU A 96 -11.00 -4.43 14.22
N SER A 97 -11.49 -4.74 15.42
CA SER A 97 -11.60 -3.77 16.51
C SER A 97 -10.24 -3.20 16.93
N ASP A 98 -9.21 -4.04 17.04
CA ASP A 98 -7.84 -3.61 17.37
C ASP A 98 -7.28 -2.70 16.26
N PHE A 99 -7.55 -3.04 15.00
CA PHE A 99 -7.21 -2.20 13.85
C PHE A 99 -7.88 -0.83 13.94
N SER A 100 -9.22 -0.78 14.12
CA SER A 100 -9.96 0.49 14.20
C SER A 100 -9.40 1.38 15.30
N GLN A 101 -9.14 0.83 16.49
CA GLN A 101 -8.57 1.59 17.61
C GLN A 101 -7.15 2.13 17.30
N SER A 102 -6.29 1.30 16.70
CA SER A 102 -4.95 1.72 16.28
C SER A 102 -5.01 2.82 15.22
N TYR A 103 -5.90 2.69 14.24
CA TYR A 103 -6.04 3.68 13.17
C TYR A 103 -6.63 5.00 13.67
N GLN A 104 -7.61 4.98 14.59
CA GLN A 104 -8.07 6.20 15.28
C GLN A 104 -6.95 6.89 16.05
N THR A 105 -6.11 6.12 16.75
CA THR A 105 -4.94 6.67 17.45
C THR A 105 -4.00 7.38 16.48
N TYR A 106 -3.70 6.74 15.35
CA TYR A 106 -2.91 7.34 14.28
C TYR A 106 -3.53 8.64 13.74
N LEU A 107 -4.84 8.64 13.44
CA LEU A 107 -5.57 9.81 12.94
C LEU A 107 -5.51 10.99 13.92
N ASN A 108 -5.72 10.72 15.21
CA ASN A 108 -5.58 11.72 16.27
C ASN A 108 -4.16 12.28 16.34
N THR A 109 -3.15 11.42 16.27
CA THR A 109 -1.74 11.83 16.23
C THR A 109 -1.46 12.74 15.04
N ILE A 110 -1.82 12.36 13.82
CA ILE A 110 -1.48 13.14 12.62
C ILE A 110 -2.28 14.43 12.54
N SER A 111 -3.54 14.43 12.99
CA SER A 111 -4.36 15.64 13.14
C SER A 111 -3.72 16.63 14.12
N GLY A 112 -3.11 16.13 15.20
CA GLY A 112 -2.33 16.93 16.15
C GLY A 112 -1.01 17.48 15.59
N LYS A 113 -0.54 17.00 14.45
CA LYS A 113 0.67 17.48 13.76
C LYS A 113 0.38 18.53 12.69
N GLY A 114 -0.85 19.04 12.60
CA GLY A 114 -1.29 20.02 11.61
C GLY A 114 -0.35 21.22 11.47
N ASP A 115 0.07 21.85 12.58
CA ASP A 115 0.96 23.02 12.55
C ASP A 115 2.34 22.71 11.97
N ILE A 116 2.83 21.49 12.17
CA ILE A 116 4.14 21.04 11.68
C ILE A 116 4.06 20.66 10.19
N LEU A 117 2.92 20.11 9.77
CA LEU A 117 2.67 19.73 8.37
C LEU A 117 2.21 20.90 7.50
N SER A 118 1.70 21.96 8.13
CA SER A 118 1.20 23.15 7.45
C SER A 118 2.27 23.80 6.58
N GLY A 119 1.89 24.18 5.36
CA GLY A 119 2.80 24.80 4.40
C GLY A 119 3.88 23.86 3.82
N ASN A 120 3.94 22.59 4.23
CA ASN A 120 4.91 21.64 3.69
C ASN A 120 4.33 20.87 2.50
N SER A 121 4.90 21.03 1.31
CA SER A 121 4.44 20.33 0.10
C SER A 121 4.59 18.80 0.18
N LYS A 122 5.46 18.28 1.05
CA LYS A 122 5.61 16.83 1.28
C LYS A 122 4.42 16.23 2.03
N ALA A 123 3.59 17.05 2.68
CA ALA A 123 2.35 16.60 3.28
C ALA A 123 1.26 16.31 2.23
N VAL A 124 1.39 16.81 0.99
CA VAL A 124 0.41 16.55 -0.08
C VAL A 124 0.29 15.05 -0.37
N PRO A 125 1.38 14.30 -0.67
CA PRO A 125 1.30 12.85 -0.82
C PRO A 125 0.75 12.12 0.40
N LEU A 126 1.08 12.58 1.61
CA LEU A 126 0.59 11.97 2.85
C LEU A 126 -0.94 12.01 2.91
N VAL A 127 -1.51 13.20 2.72
CA VAL A 127 -2.97 13.42 2.78
C VAL A 127 -3.67 12.70 1.63
N SER A 128 -3.08 12.69 0.43
CA SER A 128 -3.62 11.93 -0.71
C SER A 128 -3.65 10.42 -0.43
N VAL A 129 -2.60 9.85 0.17
CA VAL A 129 -2.61 8.42 0.53
C VAL A 129 -3.62 8.12 1.64
N MET A 130 -3.83 9.03 2.61
CA MET A 130 -4.86 8.86 3.65
C MET A 130 -6.27 8.73 3.04
N GLN A 131 -6.58 9.51 2.02
CA GLN A 131 -7.87 9.43 1.31
C GLN A 131 -8.04 8.10 0.57
N VAL A 132 -6.99 7.60 -0.08
CA VAL A 132 -7.03 6.29 -0.74
C VAL A 132 -7.15 5.17 0.30
N LEU A 133 -6.49 5.33 1.45
CA LEU A 133 -6.54 4.39 2.55
C LEU A 133 -7.95 4.28 3.14
N GLU A 134 -8.66 5.40 3.35
CA GLU A 134 -10.08 5.42 3.75
C GLU A 134 -10.92 4.51 2.83
N GLY A 135 -10.87 4.73 1.51
CA GLY A 135 -11.63 3.90 0.56
C GLY A 135 -11.21 2.43 0.54
N SER A 136 -9.94 2.12 0.80
CA SER A 136 -9.47 0.73 0.87
C SER A 136 -9.90 0.01 2.17
N ILE A 137 -9.99 0.74 3.28
CA ILE A 137 -10.49 0.25 4.56
C ILE A 137 -11.99 0.01 4.44
N ASP A 138 -12.75 0.95 3.87
CA ASP A 138 -14.19 0.78 3.59
C ASP A 138 -14.47 -0.51 2.82
N LYS A 139 -13.67 -0.79 1.78
CA LYS A 139 -13.77 -2.02 0.99
C LYS A 139 -13.49 -3.25 1.84
N LEU A 140 -12.39 -3.25 2.61
CA LEU A 140 -12.03 -4.37 3.49
C LEU A 140 -13.12 -4.65 4.53
N GLU A 141 -13.59 -3.62 5.24
CA GLU A 141 -14.60 -3.77 6.28
C GLU A 141 -15.94 -4.22 5.70
N SER A 142 -16.33 -3.72 4.51
CA SER A 142 -17.52 -4.19 3.80
C SER A 142 -17.47 -5.68 3.49
N GLU A 143 -16.34 -6.19 3.01
CA GLU A 143 -16.16 -7.64 2.73
C GLU A 143 -16.14 -8.47 4.03
N VAL A 144 -15.55 -7.96 5.11
CA VAL A 144 -15.59 -8.60 6.42
C VAL A 144 -17.01 -8.65 6.97
N ILE A 145 -17.79 -7.57 6.89
CA ILE A 145 -19.19 -7.52 7.35
C ILE A 145 -20.07 -8.54 6.61
N LYS A 146 -19.88 -8.67 5.30
CA LYS A 146 -20.62 -9.66 4.48
C LYS A 146 -20.30 -11.09 4.88
N THR A 147 -19.05 -11.36 5.25
CA THR A 147 -18.52 -12.71 5.47
C THR A 147 -18.63 -13.15 6.93
N VAL A 148 -18.59 -12.21 7.87
CA VAL A 148 -18.53 -12.45 9.32
C VAL A 148 -19.69 -11.72 10.01
N PRO A 149 -20.93 -12.26 9.93
CA PRO A 149 -22.12 -11.56 10.40
C PRO A 149 -22.12 -11.26 11.91
N THR A 150 -21.37 -12.02 12.72
CA THR A 150 -21.21 -11.75 14.15
C THR A 150 -20.53 -10.41 14.42
N CYS A 151 -19.69 -9.91 13.51
CA CYS A 151 -19.01 -8.63 13.66
C CYS A 151 -19.87 -7.44 13.21
N LYS A 152 -20.97 -7.68 12.49
CA LYS A 152 -21.66 -6.65 11.69
C LYS A 152 -21.89 -5.35 12.44
N THR A 153 -22.58 -5.40 13.58
CA THR A 153 -22.92 -4.18 14.34
C THR A 153 -21.68 -3.43 14.82
N GLN A 154 -20.68 -4.14 15.33
CA GLN A 154 -19.44 -3.52 15.82
C GLN A 154 -18.63 -2.94 14.66
N ALA A 155 -18.49 -3.69 13.57
CA ALA A 155 -17.79 -3.26 12.38
C ALA A 155 -18.46 -2.03 11.74
N GLU A 156 -19.78 -2.00 11.60
CA GLU A 156 -20.52 -0.83 11.08
C GLU A 156 -20.31 0.42 11.95
N ASN A 157 -20.30 0.27 13.28
CA ASN A 157 -20.04 1.38 14.19
C ASN A 157 -18.60 1.89 14.08
N ASN A 158 -17.63 0.97 14.06
CA ASN A 158 -16.22 1.31 13.91
C ASN A 158 -15.97 2.01 12.57
N LEU A 159 -16.53 1.50 11.48
CA LEU A 159 -16.42 2.08 10.14
C LEU A 159 -16.92 3.52 10.11
N LYS A 160 -18.11 3.75 10.67
CA LYS A 160 -18.69 5.09 10.74
C LYS A 160 -17.79 6.08 11.49
N GLU A 161 -17.22 5.65 12.61
CA GLU A 161 -16.31 6.47 13.40
C GLU A 161 -14.98 6.72 12.67
N LEU A 162 -14.43 5.69 12.03
CA LEU A 162 -13.21 5.80 11.22
C LEU A 162 -13.38 6.76 10.04
N ASN A 163 -14.52 6.72 9.36
CA ASN A 163 -14.77 7.56 8.20
C ASN A 163 -14.97 9.02 8.63
N GLY A 164 -15.69 9.25 9.73
CA GLY A 164 -15.77 10.59 10.34
C GLY A 164 -14.39 11.15 10.69
N ASN A 165 -13.60 10.39 11.45
CA ASN A 165 -12.28 10.84 11.90
C ASN A 165 -11.28 10.99 10.75
N SER A 166 -11.34 10.11 9.74
CA SER A 166 -10.49 10.18 8.54
C SER A 166 -10.85 11.41 7.70
N GLY A 167 -12.14 11.60 7.41
CA GLY A 167 -12.65 12.75 6.67
C GLY A 167 -12.26 14.07 7.35
N ASP A 168 -12.52 14.21 8.65
CA ASP A 168 -12.17 15.41 9.41
C ASP A 168 -10.65 15.69 9.39
N THR A 169 -9.83 14.63 9.52
CA THR A 169 -8.38 14.76 9.49
C THR A 169 -7.87 15.14 8.10
N ILE A 170 -8.39 14.51 7.05
CA ILE A 170 -8.04 14.79 5.65
C ILE A 170 -8.46 16.22 5.29
N ASP A 171 -9.66 16.64 5.66
CA ASP A 171 -10.15 18.00 5.39
C ASP A 171 -9.30 19.04 6.11
N LYS A 172 -8.99 18.83 7.39
CA LYS A 172 -8.12 19.71 8.17
C LYS A 172 -6.75 19.83 7.53
N LEU A 173 -6.10 18.73 7.20
CA LEU A 173 -4.76 18.76 6.61
C LEU A 173 -4.77 19.32 5.17
N SER A 174 -5.79 19.02 4.38
CA SER A 174 -5.96 19.54 3.01
C SER A 174 -6.09 21.06 2.95
N GLN A 175 -6.60 21.69 4.01
CA GLN A 175 -6.67 23.14 4.12
C GLN A 175 -5.31 23.78 4.46
N LEU A 176 -4.39 23.00 5.05
CA LEU A 176 -3.09 23.48 5.53
C LEU A 176 -1.96 23.26 4.51
N ILE A 177 -2.16 22.44 3.49
CA ILE A 177 -1.14 22.15 2.46
C ILE A 177 -1.05 23.27 1.39
N PRO A 178 0.15 23.58 0.89
CA PRO A 178 0.34 24.53 -0.20
C PRO A 178 -0.47 24.14 -1.44
N GLY A 179 -1.20 25.10 -2.01
CA GLY A 179 -2.05 24.86 -3.17
C GLY A 179 -3.40 24.21 -2.85
N GLY A 180 -3.69 23.90 -1.58
CA GLY A 180 -5.00 23.46 -1.10
C GLY A 180 -5.60 22.26 -1.85
N LYS A 181 -6.92 22.30 -2.06
CA LYS A 181 -7.68 21.22 -2.74
C LYS A 181 -7.17 20.85 -4.14
N PRO A 182 -6.76 21.81 -5.01
CA PRO A 182 -6.14 21.47 -6.30
C PRO A 182 -4.87 20.61 -6.21
N ALA A 183 -3.98 20.93 -5.27
CA ALA A 183 -2.76 20.16 -5.04
C ALA A 183 -3.07 18.75 -4.55
N PHE A 184 -4.05 18.64 -3.64
CA PHE A 184 -4.56 17.35 -3.16
C PHE A 184 -5.12 16.47 -4.29
N ALA A 185 -5.96 17.03 -5.18
CA ALA A 185 -6.51 16.29 -6.32
C ALA A 185 -5.41 15.75 -7.26
N SER A 186 -4.36 16.54 -7.48
CA SER A 186 -3.20 16.10 -8.27
C SER A 186 -2.40 15.01 -7.55
N GLY A 187 -2.25 15.12 -6.23
CA GLY A 187 -1.63 14.09 -5.40
C GLY A 187 -2.40 12.77 -5.38
N LEU A 188 -3.74 12.82 -5.45
CA LEU A 188 -4.55 11.59 -5.56
C LEU A 188 -4.26 10.84 -6.87
N ALA A 189 -4.15 11.55 -7.98
CA ALA A 189 -3.83 10.95 -9.27
C ALA A 189 -2.46 10.24 -9.24
N SER A 190 -1.43 10.90 -8.69
CA SER A 190 -0.09 10.31 -8.60
C SER A 190 -0.02 9.10 -7.66
N VAL A 191 -0.75 9.13 -6.54
CA VAL A 191 -0.86 7.97 -5.65
C VAL A 191 -1.55 6.80 -6.36
N GLY A 192 -2.57 7.07 -7.17
CA GLY A 192 -3.22 6.05 -8.00
C GLY A 192 -2.25 5.38 -8.97
N ASP A 193 -1.43 6.17 -9.68
CA ASP A 193 -0.41 5.66 -10.60
C ASP A 193 0.67 4.83 -9.89
N ASP A 194 1.15 5.29 -8.73
CA ASP A 194 2.14 4.56 -7.90
C ASP A 194 1.61 3.19 -7.46
N LEU A 195 0.34 3.13 -7.02
CA LEU A 195 -0.30 1.90 -6.58
C LEU A 195 -0.54 0.94 -7.75
N ALA A 196 -0.91 1.45 -8.92
CA ALA A 196 -1.10 0.65 -10.14
C ALA A 196 0.23 0.07 -10.68
N GLN A 197 1.34 0.79 -10.54
CA GLN A 197 2.67 0.28 -10.90
C GLN A 197 3.17 -0.80 -9.92
N ALA A 198 2.83 -0.66 -8.63
CA ALA A 198 3.21 -1.64 -7.61
C ALA A 198 2.51 -3.00 -7.78
N THR A 199 1.30 -3.04 -8.36
CA THR A 199 0.57 -4.30 -8.60
C THR A 199 1.01 -5.01 -9.89
N SER A 200 1.52 -4.28 -10.88
CA SER A 200 1.98 -4.82 -12.18
C SER A 200 3.41 -5.40 -12.15
N THR A 201 4.22 -5.09 -11.15
CA THR A 201 5.61 -5.57 -11.03
C THR A 201 5.76 -6.92 -10.30
N SER A 202 4.66 -7.59 -9.92
CA SER A 202 4.68 -8.93 -9.32
C SER A 202 4.81 -10.09 -10.32
N GLY A 203 4.94 -9.79 -11.62
CA GLY A 203 5.19 -10.77 -12.68
C GLY A 203 6.65 -10.79 -13.17
N SER A 204 7.38 -11.83 -12.77
CA SER A 204 8.58 -12.41 -13.43
C SER A 204 9.95 -12.19 -12.75
N PRO A 205 10.62 -13.27 -12.26
CA PRO A 205 12.03 -13.26 -11.94
C PRO A 205 12.87 -13.59 -13.19
N GLY A 206 13.84 -12.75 -13.50
CA GLY A 206 15.00 -13.14 -14.32
C GLY A 206 14.96 -12.69 -15.77
N GLY A 207 15.96 -11.91 -16.15
CA GLY A 207 16.18 -11.55 -17.55
C GLY A 207 17.25 -10.49 -17.73
N ASN A 208 18.48 -10.79 -17.29
CA ASN A 208 19.66 -10.05 -17.69
C ASN A 208 19.78 -10.09 -19.23
N LYS A 209 19.31 -9.05 -19.93
CA LYS A 209 19.57 -8.86 -21.36
C LYS A 209 20.66 -7.81 -21.53
N ARG A 210 21.89 -8.33 -21.50
CA ARG A 210 23.04 -7.78 -22.20
C ARG A 210 22.62 -7.41 -23.62
N SER A 211 22.71 -6.12 -23.95
CA SER A 211 22.50 -5.62 -25.32
C SER A 211 23.63 -6.12 -26.21
N VAL A 212 23.31 -6.96 -27.20
CA VAL A 212 24.16 -7.22 -28.36
C VAL A 212 23.47 -6.58 -29.55
N PRO A 213 24.13 -5.70 -30.31
CA PRO A 213 23.55 -5.13 -31.53
C PRO A 213 23.71 -6.14 -32.67
N THR A 214 22.58 -6.61 -33.21
CA THR A 214 22.51 -7.34 -34.48
C THR A 214 22.10 -6.35 -35.56
N THR A 215 23.05 -5.91 -36.38
CA THR A 215 22.75 -5.17 -37.62
C THR A 215 22.56 -6.17 -38.76
N ALA A 216 21.48 -5.94 -39.50
CA ALA A 216 20.91 -6.80 -40.53
C ALA A 216 21.82 -7.02 -41.74
N MET A 217 21.75 -8.25 -42.28
CA MET A 217 22.20 -8.60 -43.63
C MET A 217 21.18 -8.08 -44.65
N ALA A 218 21.64 -7.33 -45.65
CA ALA A 218 20.92 -7.05 -46.88
C ALA A 218 21.76 -7.54 -48.08
N ALA A 219 21.03 -8.00 -49.09
CA ALA A 219 21.43 -8.92 -50.14
C ALA A 219 22.31 -8.33 -51.27
N GLU A 220 22.82 -9.28 -52.05
CA GLU A 220 23.76 -9.29 -53.17
C GLU A 220 23.59 -8.25 -54.31
N THR A 221 24.70 -7.89 -54.95
CA THR A 221 24.90 -8.06 -56.42
C THR A 221 26.39 -7.99 -56.81
N PRO A 222 26.83 -8.65 -57.91
CA PRO A 222 28.24 -8.95 -58.19
C PRO A 222 28.87 -8.02 -59.25
N GLY A 223 30.19 -7.80 -59.19
CA GLY A 223 30.90 -7.15 -60.30
C GLY A 223 32.37 -6.77 -60.12
N LYS A 224 33.24 -7.58 -60.73
CA LYS A 224 34.53 -7.23 -61.40
C LYS A 224 35.78 -6.91 -60.56
N ARG A 225 36.74 -7.86 -60.70
CA ARG A 225 38.18 -7.71 -61.06
C ARG A 225 39.01 -6.61 -60.38
N GLY A 226 40.01 -7.05 -59.62
CA GLY A 226 41.21 -6.28 -59.31
C GLY A 226 42.29 -7.18 -58.71
N PHE A 227 43.32 -7.46 -59.50
CA PHE A 227 44.55 -8.18 -59.14
C PHE A 227 45.46 -7.29 -58.25
N VAL A 228 46.60 -7.86 -57.79
CA VAL A 228 47.84 -7.25 -57.21
C VAL A 228 48.01 -7.54 -55.70
N HIS A 229 48.76 -8.59 -55.32
CA HIS A 229 50.21 -8.66 -54.94
C HIS A 229 50.45 -8.31 -53.45
N ARG A 230 50.77 -9.27 -52.58
CA ARG A 230 52.09 -9.88 -52.25
C ARG A 230 53.03 -8.95 -51.46
N GLU A 231 53.20 -9.24 -50.16
CA GLU A 231 54.44 -9.18 -49.32
C GLU A 231 53.99 -9.40 -47.85
N LYS A 232 54.26 -10.51 -47.16
CA LYS A 232 55.51 -11.04 -46.59
C LYS A 232 56.29 -10.02 -45.75
N SER A 233 56.20 -10.11 -44.42
CA SER A 233 57.31 -10.56 -43.56
C SER A 233 57.04 -10.29 -42.07
N ARG A 234 57.21 -11.38 -41.29
CA ARG A 234 57.63 -11.51 -39.88
C ARG A 234 56.84 -10.80 -38.80
#